data_AF-A0A2C5YIV6-F1
#
_entry.id   AF-A0A2C5YIV6-F1
#
_cell.length_a   1.000
_cell.length_b   1.000
_cell.length_c   1.000
_cell.angle_alpha   90.00
_cell.angle_beta   90.00
_cell.angle_gamma   90.00
#
_symmetry.space_group_name_H-M   'P 1'
#
loop_
_entity.id
_entity.type
_entity.pdbx_description
1 polymer ?
#
loop_
_entity_poly.entity_id
_entity_poly.type
_entity_poly.pdbx_seq_one_letter_code
_entity_poly.pdbx_strand_id
1 'polypeptide(L)'
;MPHRVANFLRTSSGTIPHIKKKKSTTAANDLSRNSSLAPTRNNSLTTSPDDSDSDDHHSPRIMPDHLAEAIRRHHRLSFPFARSSASSATSNSHPAASGPVGLDCSVESPPIVFHGSPEDSTGALISGQMFLDVRAESVDVERFAACLEMRLVHRRPFQNHCSDCQRQSTDLKTWRLLRHTTTLKRGRHLFPFSALLDGKLPASMDTPVISISYHFRAEAVLVHSPGSGPGSASPSASVTRVCFERPLDVKRSLPEPLYPHHSVRVFPPTNIKASAHYSAVIHPTGSNQLTLKLDGLLSRNEKARTVDLWRLKKLTWRLEETVKTRAPACDKHAPPGTTSPPPAASDEETAKKTVARTETRVLGEKQLHDGWKSDFGGTDGVVEMEFDFGVNQHHHQSSKSGPVSRYACDTKTPQGTEVTHSLLIELIVSKEYAPEGKTFLATQTGTGRILRMHFAVVMTEFPGLGVSWDNEAPPVYQDVPPSPPGYSPCRDGESPVEYEELEALVARRPSFDQRQLSAGPSSDGAED
;
A
#
# COMPACT_ATOMS: atom_id res chain seq x y z
N MET A 1 -18.64 28.63 28.70
CA MET A 1 -17.30 29.25 28.55
C MET A 1 -16.33 28.60 29.53
N PRO A 2 -15.02 28.44 29.24
CA PRO A 2 -14.34 28.66 27.96
C PRO A 2 -13.60 27.41 27.42
N HIS A 3 -13.41 27.41 26.11
CA HIS A 3 -12.62 26.48 25.32
C HIS A 3 -11.12 26.72 25.54
N ARG A 4 -10.32 25.66 25.56
CA ARG A 4 -8.85 25.73 25.42
C ARG A 4 -8.46 25.18 24.06
N VAL A 5 -8.12 26.09 23.16
CA VAL A 5 -7.39 25.81 21.92
C VAL A 5 -5.91 25.97 22.25
N ALA A 6 -5.10 24.91 22.05
CA ALA A 6 -3.65 25.00 22.13
C ALA A 6 -3.11 25.14 20.70
N ASN A 7 -2.64 26.33 20.37
CA ASN A 7 -1.91 26.65 19.15
C ASN A 7 -0.51 26.02 19.19
N PHE A 8 -0.14 25.27 18.16
CA PHE A 8 1.26 24.99 17.83
C PHE A 8 1.49 25.12 16.33
N LEU A 9 1.76 26.34 15.88
CA LEU A 9 2.51 26.59 14.64
C LEU A 9 3.60 27.63 14.98
N ARG A 10 4.85 27.17 15.01
CA ARG A 10 6.04 28.03 14.89
C ARG A 10 6.63 27.79 13.51
N THR A 11 6.40 28.74 12.62
CA THR A 11 7.13 28.92 11.36
C THR A 11 8.49 29.56 11.68
N SER A 12 9.59 28.87 11.38
CA SER A 12 10.93 29.47 11.36
C SER A 12 11.27 29.91 9.95
N SER A 13 11.06 31.20 9.66
CA SER A 13 11.69 31.89 8.54
C SER A 13 13.07 32.36 8.99
N GLY A 14 14.13 31.73 8.48
CA GLY A 14 15.53 32.09 8.75
C GLY A 14 16.21 32.62 7.50
N THR A 15 16.45 33.92 7.48
CA THR A 15 17.14 34.70 6.44
C THR A 15 18.63 34.39 6.39
N ILE A 16 19.16 34.22 5.17
CA ILE A 16 20.59 34.04 4.86
C ILE A 16 21.35 35.38 5.01
N PRO A 17 22.59 35.36 5.55
CA PRO A 17 23.60 36.29 5.04
C PRO A 17 24.98 35.65 4.74
N HIS A 18 25.44 35.92 3.52
CA HIS A 18 26.81 36.21 3.04
C HIS A 18 28.06 35.61 3.72
N ILE A 19 28.71 34.71 2.96
CA ILE A 19 30.11 34.73 2.47
C ILE A 19 31.10 35.63 3.22
N LYS A 20 32.14 35.01 3.82
CA LYS A 20 33.52 35.51 3.81
C LYS A 20 34.52 34.38 3.53
N LYS A 21 35.30 34.58 2.46
CA LYS A 21 36.49 33.82 2.05
C LYS A 21 37.60 33.94 3.11
N LYS A 22 38.36 32.87 3.33
CA LYS A 22 39.78 32.96 3.67
C LYS A 22 40.58 31.84 2.98
N LYS A 23 41.54 32.28 2.16
CA LYS A 23 42.66 31.52 1.58
C LYS A 23 43.74 31.27 2.63
N SER A 24 44.39 30.12 2.53
CA SER A 24 45.84 29.90 2.72
C SER A 24 46.17 28.54 2.11
N THR A 25 46.65 28.41 0.86
CA THR A 25 48.04 28.51 0.37
C THR A 25 49.12 27.85 1.23
N THR A 26 49.58 26.67 0.79
CA THR A 26 50.99 26.27 0.55
C THR A 26 50.99 24.89 -0.17
N ALA A 27 51.33 24.86 -1.47
CA ALA A 27 52.62 24.39 -2.03
C ALA A 27 52.78 22.86 -1.95
N ALA A 28 52.48 22.10 -3.01
CA ALA A 28 53.29 21.84 -4.21
C ALA A 28 54.59 21.05 -3.92
N ASN A 29 54.62 19.79 -4.38
CA ASN A 29 55.82 19.18 -4.93
C ASN A 29 55.43 18.05 -5.91
N ASP A 30 55.66 18.33 -7.19
CA ASP A 30 55.84 17.35 -8.25
C ASP A 30 57.12 16.53 -8.02
N LEU A 31 57.14 15.28 -8.51
CA LEU A 31 58.13 14.76 -9.46
C LEU A 31 58.01 13.23 -9.65
N SER A 32 57.65 12.88 -10.88
CA SER A 32 58.13 11.78 -11.75
C SER A 32 59.17 10.76 -11.22
N ARG A 33 59.02 9.48 -11.58
CA ARG A 33 59.84 8.79 -12.63
C ARG A 33 59.59 7.27 -12.72
N ASN A 34 59.61 6.81 -13.98
CA ASN A 34 59.63 5.44 -14.49
C ASN A 34 60.64 4.49 -13.81
N SER A 35 60.32 3.20 -13.78
CA SER A 35 61.16 2.18 -14.44
C SER A 35 60.41 0.86 -14.64
N SER A 36 60.47 0.41 -15.89
CA SER A 36 60.20 -0.94 -16.41
C SER A 36 61.08 -2.00 -15.75
N LEU A 37 60.63 -3.27 -15.73
CA LEU A 37 61.41 -4.47 -16.08
C LEU A 37 60.49 -5.71 -16.09
N ALA A 38 60.28 -6.29 -17.28
CA ALA A 38 59.95 -7.70 -17.48
C ALA A 38 61.27 -8.52 -17.51
N PRO A 39 61.26 -9.87 -17.45
CA PRO A 39 61.00 -10.66 -18.67
C PRO A 39 60.36 -12.07 -18.52
N THR A 40 59.50 -12.39 -19.49
CA THR A 40 59.36 -13.62 -20.32
C THR A 40 59.48 -15.07 -19.77
N ARG A 41 58.50 -15.91 -20.19
CA ARG A 41 58.68 -17.19 -20.94
C ARG A 41 57.33 -17.63 -21.58
N ASN A 42 57.17 -17.47 -22.90
CA ASN A 42 57.19 -18.49 -23.99
C ASN A 42 56.25 -19.70 -23.75
N ASN A 43 55.32 -20.06 -24.65
CA ASN A 43 55.58 -20.46 -26.05
C ASN A 43 54.39 -20.25 -27.01
N SER A 44 54.78 -20.07 -28.27
CA SER A 44 54.11 -19.73 -29.54
C SER A 44 53.43 -20.89 -30.29
N LEU A 45 52.63 -20.56 -31.33
CA LEU A 45 52.87 -20.86 -32.77
C LEU A 45 51.69 -20.30 -33.61
N THR A 46 51.85 -19.17 -34.34
CA THR A 46 52.10 -19.01 -35.81
C THR A 46 50.89 -19.35 -36.70
N THR A 47 50.45 -18.60 -37.71
CA THR A 47 51.12 -17.87 -38.81
C THR A 47 50.12 -16.91 -39.51
N SER A 48 50.61 -15.75 -39.97
CA SER A 48 50.04 -14.89 -41.05
C SER A 48 50.81 -15.19 -42.36
N PRO A 49 50.40 -14.78 -43.59
CA PRO A 49 50.46 -13.36 -44.05
C PRO A 49 49.40 -12.90 -45.10
N ASP A 50 49.30 -11.56 -45.23
CA ASP A 50 49.01 -10.68 -46.40
C ASP A 50 47.95 -11.05 -47.47
N ASP A 51 47.01 -10.14 -47.80
CA ASP A 51 47.09 -9.23 -48.96
C ASP A 51 45.82 -8.35 -49.15
N SER A 52 45.96 -7.27 -49.92
CA SER A 52 44.97 -6.21 -50.18
C SER A 52 43.90 -6.52 -51.26
N ASP A 53 42.82 -5.73 -51.21
CA ASP A 53 42.12 -5.08 -52.34
C ASP A 53 40.75 -5.61 -52.87
N SER A 54 39.90 -4.62 -53.20
CA SER A 54 38.77 -4.50 -54.15
C SER A 54 37.41 -5.24 -54.01
N ASP A 55 36.37 -4.39 -53.95
CA ASP A 55 35.09 -4.33 -54.70
C ASP A 55 34.06 -5.50 -54.82
N ASP A 56 32.81 -5.06 -54.58
CA ASP A 56 31.54 -5.33 -55.25
C ASP A 56 30.76 -6.67 -55.13
N HIS A 57 29.55 -6.47 -54.57
CA HIS A 57 28.23 -6.98 -54.98
C HIS A 57 27.87 -8.50 -54.94
N HIS A 58 26.96 -8.77 -53.99
CA HIS A 58 25.75 -9.62 -54.02
C HIS A 58 25.82 -11.16 -53.86
N SER A 59 25.17 -11.58 -52.75
CA SER A 59 24.36 -12.80 -52.49
C SER A 59 25.06 -14.05 -51.88
N PRO A 60 24.31 -14.97 -51.23
CA PRO A 60 23.72 -14.82 -49.89
C PRO A 60 24.32 -15.84 -48.89
N ARG A 61 24.56 -15.45 -47.62
CA ARG A 61 25.00 -16.40 -46.58
C ARG A 61 23.83 -16.85 -45.70
N ILE A 62 23.68 -18.17 -45.68
CA ILE A 62 22.75 -18.97 -44.87
C ILE A 62 23.07 -18.77 -43.38
N MET A 63 22.07 -18.38 -42.59
CA MET A 63 22.16 -18.24 -41.13
C MET A 63 21.92 -19.59 -40.43
N PRO A 64 22.66 -19.93 -39.36
CA PRO A 64 22.46 -21.17 -38.61
C PRO A 64 21.10 -21.20 -37.86
N ASP A 65 20.38 -22.32 -38.00
CA ASP A 65 18.98 -22.51 -37.55
C ASP A 65 18.74 -22.31 -36.05
N HIS A 66 19.78 -22.36 -35.20
CA HIS A 66 19.62 -22.20 -33.76
C HIS A 66 19.54 -20.76 -33.27
N LEU A 67 19.88 -19.77 -34.11
CA LEU A 67 19.75 -18.34 -33.80
C LEU A 67 18.45 -17.75 -34.38
N ALA A 68 17.91 -18.36 -35.44
CA ALA A 68 16.63 -17.99 -36.05
C ALA A 68 15.43 -18.27 -35.13
N GLU A 69 15.51 -19.30 -34.29
CA GLU A 69 14.46 -19.68 -33.33
C GLU A 69 14.40 -18.73 -32.11
N ALA A 70 15.52 -18.08 -31.76
CA ALA A 70 15.60 -17.13 -30.64
C ALA A 70 15.12 -15.71 -31.01
N ILE A 71 15.18 -15.34 -32.30
CA ILE A 71 14.77 -14.02 -32.81
C ILE A 71 13.26 -13.98 -33.12
N ARG A 72 12.58 -15.12 -33.25
CA ARG A 72 11.12 -15.20 -33.46
C ARG A 72 10.28 -14.99 -32.20
N ARG A 73 10.89 -14.92 -31.01
CA ARG A 73 10.16 -14.82 -29.73
C ARG A 73 10.14 -13.44 -29.08
N HIS A 74 10.86 -12.45 -29.61
CA HIS A 74 10.81 -11.08 -29.09
C HIS A 74 10.84 -10.06 -30.26
N HIS A 75 9.94 -9.08 -30.19
CA HIS A 75 9.64 -7.99 -31.14
C HIS A 75 8.46 -8.21 -32.11
N ARG A 76 7.24 -7.96 -31.62
CA ARG A 76 6.30 -7.09 -32.35
C ARG A 76 6.14 -5.79 -31.55
N LEU A 77 7.03 -4.83 -31.80
CA LEU A 77 6.76 -3.42 -31.57
C LEU A 77 6.02 -2.91 -32.80
N SER A 78 4.71 -2.77 -32.71
CA SER A 78 3.91 -2.03 -33.69
C SER A 78 3.06 -1.03 -32.92
N PHE A 79 3.37 0.25 -33.09
CA PHE A 79 2.50 1.36 -32.71
C PHE A 79 1.39 1.50 -33.75
N PRO A 80 0.10 1.60 -33.34
CA PRO A 80 -0.87 2.35 -34.10
C PRO A 80 -1.42 3.51 -33.26
N PHE A 81 -1.35 4.69 -33.86
CA PHE A 81 -2.05 5.90 -33.46
C PHE A 81 -3.57 5.64 -33.33
N ALA A 82 -4.15 6.13 -32.24
CA ALA A 82 -5.54 6.54 -32.02
C ALA A 82 -6.69 5.67 -32.56
N ARG A 83 -7.45 5.08 -31.61
CA ARG A 83 -8.93 5.16 -31.55
C ARG A 83 -9.42 4.79 -30.16
N SER A 84 -10.15 5.73 -29.56
CA SER A 84 -10.88 5.66 -28.31
C SER A 84 -11.86 4.49 -28.23
N SER A 85 -11.79 3.66 -27.18
CA SER A 85 -12.93 3.14 -26.38
C SER A 85 -12.56 1.91 -25.54
N ALA A 86 -13.30 1.76 -24.44
CA ALA A 86 -13.51 0.57 -23.62
C ALA A 86 -12.38 0.14 -22.67
N SER A 87 -12.45 0.67 -21.45
CA SER A 87 -11.86 0.07 -20.26
C SER A 87 -12.40 -1.35 -20.07
N SER A 88 -11.47 -2.29 -19.94
CA SER A 88 -11.68 -3.69 -19.63
C SER A 88 -12.28 -3.85 -18.23
N ALA A 89 -13.61 -3.90 -18.17
CA ALA A 89 -14.32 -4.47 -17.05
C ALA A 89 -14.01 -5.98 -17.02
N THR A 90 -13.30 -6.43 -15.99
CA THR A 90 -13.31 -7.83 -15.55
C THR A 90 -14.74 -8.19 -15.16
N SER A 91 -15.50 -8.67 -16.14
CA SER A 91 -16.83 -9.21 -15.92
C SER A 91 -16.70 -10.48 -15.10
N ASN A 92 -16.93 -10.38 -13.79
CA ASN A 92 -17.52 -11.48 -13.05
C ASN A 92 -18.85 -11.78 -13.73
N SER A 93 -18.87 -12.81 -14.57
CA SER A 93 -20.08 -13.29 -15.22
C SER A 93 -21.00 -13.88 -14.16
N HIS A 94 -21.76 -13.01 -13.47
CA HIS A 94 -23.06 -13.40 -12.96
C HIS A 94 -23.89 -13.85 -14.17
N PRO A 95 -24.63 -14.98 -14.07
CA PRO A 95 -25.49 -15.40 -15.16
C PRO A 95 -26.39 -14.21 -15.51
N ALA A 96 -26.57 -13.92 -16.79
CA ALA A 96 -27.52 -12.91 -17.25
C ALA A 96 -28.88 -13.26 -16.63
N ALA A 97 -29.21 -12.61 -15.51
CA ALA A 97 -30.40 -12.93 -14.75
C ALA A 97 -31.57 -12.58 -15.66
N SER A 98 -32.26 -13.57 -16.24
CA SER A 98 -33.41 -13.37 -17.13
C SER A 98 -34.67 -12.89 -16.36
N GLY A 99 -34.47 -12.21 -15.23
CA GLY A 99 -35.52 -11.71 -14.37
C GLY A 99 -36.06 -10.35 -14.82
N PRO A 100 -37.27 -9.98 -14.35
CA PRO A 100 -37.90 -8.70 -14.69
C PRO A 100 -37.16 -7.48 -14.14
N VAL A 101 -36.28 -7.68 -13.15
CA VAL A 101 -35.48 -6.65 -12.49
C VAL A 101 -34.04 -7.13 -12.27
N GLY A 102 -33.07 -6.23 -12.43
CA GLY A 102 -31.67 -6.41 -12.02
C GLY A 102 -31.27 -5.39 -10.95
N LEU A 103 -30.31 -5.75 -10.10
CA LEU A 103 -29.73 -4.85 -9.08
C LEU A 103 -28.23 -4.66 -9.36
N ASP A 104 -27.76 -3.42 -9.22
CA ASP A 104 -26.36 -3.04 -9.35
C ASP A 104 -26.00 -1.90 -8.37
N CYS A 105 -24.71 -1.65 -8.15
CA CYS A 105 -24.21 -0.67 -7.20
C CYS A 105 -22.95 0.02 -7.71
N SER A 106 -22.92 1.36 -7.66
CA SER A 106 -21.68 2.15 -7.81
C SER A 106 -21.29 2.73 -6.46
N VAL A 107 -20.03 2.53 -6.05
CA VAL A 107 -19.44 3.17 -4.88
C VAL A 107 -18.66 4.38 -5.38
N GLU A 108 -18.96 5.55 -4.82
CA GLU A 108 -18.42 6.85 -5.23
C GLU A 108 -17.45 7.43 -4.19
N SER A 109 -17.44 6.87 -2.97
CA SER A 109 -16.51 7.26 -1.92
C SER A 109 -15.07 6.79 -2.20
N PRO A 110 -14.06 7.44 -1.59
CA PRO A 110 -12.68 6.95 -1.55
C PRO A 110 -12.57 5.53 -0.94
N PRO A 111 -11.40 4.88 -1.05
CA PRO A 111 -11.12 3.62 -0.35
C PRO A 111 -11.41 3.73 1.15
N ILE A 112 -12.00 2.68 1.73
CA ILE A 112 -12.43 2.69 3.13
C ILE A 112 -11.22 2.42 4.03
N VAL A 113 -10.55 3.48 4.47
CA VAL A 113 -9.37 3.41 5.34
C VAL A 113 -9.63 4.15 6.65
N PHE A 114 -9.50 3.46 7.77
CA PHE A 114 -9.43 4.08 9.08
C PHE A 114 -8.01 4.60 9.32
N HIS A 115 -7.87 5.91 9.47
CA HIS A 115 -6.58 6.55 9.76
C HIS A 115 -6.39 6.67 11.27
N GLY A 116 -5.29 6.13 11.78
CA GLY A 116 -4.97 6.14 13.20
C GLY A 116 -5.47 4.93 13.98
N SER A 117 -5.24 4.97 15.29
CA SER A 117 -5.68 3.94 16.23
C SER A 117 -7.22 3.87 16.28
N PRO A 118 -7.81 2.78 16.82
CA PRO A 118 -9.26 2.72 17.05
C PRO A 118 -9.80 3.87 17.90
N GLU A 119 -8.98 4.45 18.78
CA GLU A 119 -9.34 5.56 19.67
C GLU A 119 -9.26 6.92 18.96
N ASP A 120 -8.30 7.09 18.06
CA ASP A 120 -8.03 8.38 17.39
C ASP A 120 -8.74 8.51 16.03
N SER A 121 -9.13 7.40 15.41
CA SER A 121 -9.73 7.38 14.08
C SER A 121 -11.13 7.99 14.07
N THR A 122 -11.38 8.95 13.19
CA THR A 122 -12.70 9.56 12.96
C THR A 122 -13.66 8.68 12.13
N GLY A 123 -13.12 7.65 11.48
CA GLY A 123 -13.90 6.70 10.69
C GLY A 123 -13.64 6.84 9.19
N ALA A 124 -14.48 6.19 8.39
CA ALA A 124 -14.38 6.23 6.94
C ALA A 124 -15.78 6.33 6.31
N LEU A 125 -15.95 7.25 5.36
CA LEU A 125 -17.21 7.42 4.66
C LEU A 125 -17.36 6.36 3.56
N ILE A 126 -18.53 5.74 3.50
CA ILE A 126 -18.98 5.00 2.32
C ILE A 126 -20.19 5.71 1.74
N SER A 127 -20.14 6.00 0.44
CA SER A 127 -21.24 6.60 -0.31
C SER A 127 -21.31 6.03 -1.72
N GLY A 128 -22.51 6.05 -2.30
CA GLY A 128 -22.73 5.56 -3.64
C GLY A 128 -24.19 5.55 -4.05
N GLN A 129 -24.45 4.86 -5.15
CA GLN A 129 -25.75 4.74 -5.77
C GLN A 129 -26.11 3.29 -5.99
N MET A 130 -27.32 2.92 -5.55
CA MET A 130 -27.95 1.66 -5.91
C MET A 130 -28.81 1.84 -7.16
N PHE A 131 -28.69 0.88 -8.06
CA PHE A 131 -29.43 0.85 -9.31
C PHE A 131 -30.40 -0.33 -9.30
N LEU A 132 -31.65 -0.03 -9.64
CA LEU A 132 -32.69 -1.03 -9.89
C LEU A 132 -33.10 -0.92 -11.35
N ASP A 133 -32.68 -1.91 -12.15
CA ASP A 133 -32.93 -1.96 -13.58
C ASP A 133 -34.19 -2.76 -13.87
N VAL A 134 -35.30 -2.06 -14.16
CA VAL A 134 -36.57 -2.68 -14.54
C VAL A 134 -36.56 -2.98 -16.04
N ARG A 135 -36.72 -4.25 -16.40
CA ARG A 135 -36.72 -4.73 -17.79
C ARG A 135 -38.13 -4.96 -18.33
N ALA A 136 -39.07 -5.31 -17.47
CA ALA A 136 -40.49 -5.37 -17.80
C ALA A 136 -41.09 -3.95 -17.97
N GLU A 137 -42.28 -3.85 -18.55
CA GLU A 137 -42.95 -2.55 -18.76
C GLU A 137 -43.21 -1.81 -17.44
N SER A 138 -43.70 -2.55 -16.44
CA SER A 138 -43.85 -2.08 -15.07
C SER A 138 -43.75 -3.24 -14.08
N VAL A 139 -43.21 -2.98 -12.89
CA VAL A 139 -43.12 -3.95 -11.80
C VAL A 139 -43.52 -3.28 -10.49
N ASP A 140 -44.35 -3.95 -9.70
CA ASP A 140 -44.68 -3.50 -8.34
C ASP A 140 -43.61 -3.94 -7.37
N VAL A 141 -42.88 -2.98 -6.82
CA VAL A 141 -41.85 -3.22 -5.80
C VAL A 141 -42.44 -2.89 -4.43
N GLU A 142 -42.70 -3.92 -3.64
CA GLU A 142 -43.25 -3.78 -2.28
C GLU A 142 -42.20 -3.19 -1.33
N ARG A 143 -40.98 -3.70 -1.39
CA ARG A 143 -39.89 -3.29 -0.51
C ARG A 143 -38.59 -3.26 -1.28
N PHE A 144 -37.84 -2.17 -1.13
CA PHE A 144 -36.44 -2.12 -1.54
C PHE A 144 -35.62 -1.56 -0.38
N ALA A 145 -34.73 -2.40 0.14
CA ALA A 145 -33.91 -2.06 1.30
C ALA A 145 -32.45 -2.47 1.06
N ALA A 146 -31.54 -1.75 1.70
CA ALA A 146 -30.13 -2.09 1.75
C ALA A 146 -29.66 -2.15 3.20
N CYS A 147 -28.65 -2.97 3.47
CA CYS A 147 -27.94 -2.99 4.74
C CYS A 147 -26.44 -3.11 4.52
N LEU A 148 -25.70 -2.47 5.41
CA LEU A 148 -24.26 -2.61 5.57
C LEU A 148 -24.03 -3.41 6.84
N GLU A 149 -23.43 -4.58 6.69
CA GLU A 149 -23.18 -5.50 7.80
C GLU A 149 -21.69 -5.85 7.89
N MET A 150 -21.21 -6.02 9.11
CA MET A 150 -19.95 -6.68 9.42
C MET A 150 -20.23 -8.15 9.74
N ARG A 151 -19.54 -9.06 9.08
CA ARG A 151 -19.59 -10.49 9.35
C ARG A 151 -18.29 -10.96 9.96
N LEU A 152 -18.43 -11.66 11.07
CA LEU A 152 -17.35 -12.26 11.82
C LEU A 152 -17.53 -13.78 11.81
N VAL A 153 -16.50 -14.49 11.35
CA VAL A 153 -16.51 -15.95 11.21
C VAL A 153 -15.39 -16.54 12.06
N HIS A 154 -15.73 -17.25 13.13
CA HIS A 154 -14.79 -18.05 13.91
C HIS A 154 -14.53 -19.36 13.18
N ARG A 155 -13.34 -19.50 12.57
CA ARG A 155 -12.93 -20.76 11.93
C ARG A 155 -12.72 -21.88 12.94
N ARG A 156 -12.41 -21.53 14.18
CA ARG A 156 -12.35 -22.44 15.34
C ARG A 156 -13.38 -22.02 16.40
N PRO A 157 -14.68 -22.31 16.18
CA PRO A 157 -15.76 -21.84 17.05
C PRO A 157 -15.70 -22.45 18.46
N PHE A 158 -16.57 -21.96 19.34
CA PHE A 158 -16.76 -22.54 20.69
C PHE A 158 -17.17 -24.01 20.60
N GLN A 159 -18.26 -24.29 19.88
CA GLN A 159 -18.70 -25.63 19.53
C GLN A 159 -18.49 -25.89 18.03
N ASN A 160 -17.77 -26.96 17.70
CA ASN A 160 -17.57 -27.38 16.31
C ASN A 160 -18.91 -27.74 15.66
N HIS A 161 -19.04 -27.46 14.36
CA HIS A 161 -20.25 -27.72 13.55
C HIS A 161 -21.51 -26.95 13.97
N CYS A 162 -21.40 -25.91 14.80
CA CYS A 162 -22.51 -25.02 15.10
C CYS A 162 -22.40 -23.72 14.28
N SER A 163 -23.40 -23.44 13.43
CA SER A 163 -23.46 -22.21 12.64
C SER A 163 -23.49 -20.95 13.48
N ASP A 164 -24.14 -21.01 14.64
CA ASP A 164 -24.40 -19.86 15.51
C ASP A 164 -23.16 -19.53 16.36
N CYS A 165 -22.33 -20.53 16.69
CA CYS A 165 -21.00 -20.30 17.27
C CYS A 165 -19.97 -19.88 16.22
N GLN A 166 -20.18 -20.24 14.96
CA GLN A 166 -19.25 -19.99 13.87
C GLN A 166 -19.43 -18.60 13.27
N ARG A 167 -20.66 -18.12 13.08
CA ARG A 167 -20.95 -16.88 12.35
C ARG A 167 -21.69 -15.89 13.23
N GLN A 168 -21.20 -14.66 13.24
CA GLN A 168 -21.84 -13.51 13.85
C GLN A 168 -21.95 -12.40 12.81
N SER A 169 -23.10 -11.74 12.77
CA SER A 169 -23.34 -10.59 11.90
C SER A 169 -23.76 -9.40 12.74
N THR A 170 -23.23 -8.23 12.42
CA THR A 170 -23.58 -6.97 13.07
C THR A 170 -24.02 -5.98 12.01
N ASP A 171 -25.27 -5.55 12.08
CA ASP A 171 -25.81 -4.52 11.20
C ASP A 171 -25.24 -3.16 11.61
N LEU A 172 -24.53 -2.51 10.69
CA LEU A 172 -23.92 -1.20 10.91
C LEU A 172 -24.86 -0.08 10.46
N LYS A 173 -25.52 -0.26 9.32
CA LYS A 173 -26.49 0.70 8.78
C LYS A 173 -27.52 0.00 7.90
N THR A 174 -28.78 0.44 8.00
CA THR A 174 -29.86 -0.04 7.14
C THR A 174 -30.56 1.14 6.48
N TRP A 175 -30.83 1.02 5.18
CA TRP A 175 -31.56 1.99 4.37
C TRP A 175 -32.85 1.37 3.86
N ARG A 176 -33.95 2.11 3.97
CA ARG A 176 -35.21 1.81 3.29
C ARG A 176 -35.26 2.67 2.03
N LEU A 177 -34.74 2.12 0.93
CA LEU A 177 -34.59 2.82 -0.35
C LEU A 177 -35.97 3.13 -0.97
N LEU A 178 -36.93 2.22 -0.79
CA LEU A 178 -38.35 2.49 -1.00
C LEU A 178 -39.09 2.41 0.35
N ARG A 179 -39.93 3.41 0.62
CA ARG A 179 -40.73 3.49 1.86
C ARG A 179 -42.08 2.80 1.74
N HIS A 180 -42.63 2.76 0.54
CA HIS A 180 -43.96 2.24 0.23
C HIS A 180 -43.89 1.43 -1.06
N THR A 181 -44.86 0.52 -1.23
CA THR A 181 -45.04 -0.21 -2.48
C THR A 181 -45.14 0.76 -3.64
N THR A 182 -44.27 0.59 -4.64
CA THR A 182 -44.14 1.52 -5.76
C THR A 182 -44.08 0.75 -7.07
N THR A 183 -44.95 1.11 -8.01
CA THR A 183 -44.88 0.61 -9.39
C THR A 183 -43.78 1.35 -10.14
N LEU A 184 -42.72 0.64 -10.50
CA LEU A 184 -41.60 1.19 -11.26
C LEU A 184 -41.75 0.82 -12.74
N LYS A 185 -41.63 1.83 -13.62
CA LYS A 185 -41.62 1.63 -15.07
C LYS A 185 -40.29 1.07 -15.55
N ARG A 186 -40.28 0.51 -16.76
CA ARG A 186 -39.06 0.11 -17.46
C ARG A 186 -38.00 1.22 -17.42
N GLY A 187 -36.78 0.88 -17.04
CA GLY A 187 -35.67 1.83 -16.92
C GLY A 187 -34.79 1.59 -15.69
N ARG A 188 -33.75 2.41 -15.55
CA ARG A 188 -32.81 2.39 -14.44
C ARG A 188 -33.22 3.40 -13.38
N HIS A 189 -33.50 2.92 -12.18
CA HIS A 189 -33.90 3.74 -11.04
C HIS A 189 -32.74 3.85 -10.05
N LEU A 190 -32.48 5.06 -9.55
CA LEU A 190 -31.30 5.38 -8.75
C LEU A 190 -31.70 5.66 -7.30
N PHE A 191 -30.96 5.07 -6.36
CA PHE A 191 -31.20 5.23 -4.94
C PHE A 191 -29.87 5.50 -4.22
N PRO A 192 -29.61 6.73 -3.77
CA PRO A 192 -28.36 7.07 -3.10
C PRO A 192 -28.29 6.43 -1.71
N PHE A 193 -27.08 6.10 -1.28
CA PHE A 193 -26.79 5.67 0.08
C PHE A 193 -25.51 6.31 0.60
N SER A 194 -25.44 6.52 1.90
CA SER A 194 -24.22 6.93 2.60
C SER A 194 -24.23 6.49 4.05
N ALA A 195 -23.05 6.19 4.58
CA ALA A 195 -22.80 5.91 5.99
C ALA A 195 -21.37 6.29 6.35
N LEU A 196 -21.19 6.79 7.58
CA LEU A 196 -19.88 6.89 8.20
C LEU A 196 -19.65 5.61 9.02
N LEU A 197 -18.61 4.85 8.68
CA LEU A 197 -18.16 3.72 9.49
C LEU A 197 -17.36 4.24 10.68
N ASP A 198 -17.72 3.80 11.88
CA ASP A 198 -17.04 4.20 13.12
C ASP A 198 -15.57 3.76 13.10
N GLY A 199 -14.66 4.68 13.45
CA GLY A 199 -13.23 4.45 13.51
C GLY A 199 -12.79 3.38 14.52
N LYS A 200 -13.66 2.95 15.44
CA LYS A 200 -13.41 1.85 16.38
C LYS A 200 -13.60 0.46 15.76
N LEU A 201 -14.21 0.39 14.58
CA LEU A 201 -14.44 -0.88 13.90
C LEU A 201 -13.10 -1.51 13.46
N PRO A 202 -12.96 -2.85 13.52
CA PRO A 202 -11.76 -3.51 13.02
C PRO A 202 -11.59 -3.33 11.51
N ALA A 203 -10.36 -3.49 11.02
CA ALA A 203 -10.14 -3.68 9.58
C ALA A 203 -10.62 -5.07 9.16
N SER A 204 -10.83 -5.24 7.86
CA SER A 204 -11.06 -6.55 7.25
C SER A 204 -9.83 -7.42 7.45
N MET A 205 -10.04 -8.69 7.80
CA MET A 205 -8.94 -9.64 7.96
C MET A 205 -9.39 -11.07 7.67
N ASP A 206 -8.46 -11.88 7.18
CA ASP A 206 -8.65 -13.32 7.08
C ASP A 206 -7.46 -14.04 7.71
N THR A 207 -7.71 -14.61 8.89
CA THR A 207 -6.71 -15.39 9.64
C THR A 207 -7.17 -16.85 9.75
N PRO A 208 -6.29 -17.79 10.12
CA PRO A 208 -6.66 -19.18 10.32
C PRO A 208 -7.69 -19.44 11.44
N VAL A 209 -7.86 -18.48 12.37
CA VAL A 209 -8.76 -18.63 13.52
C VAL A 209 -10.04 -17.81 13.37
N ILE A 210 -9.95 -16.63 12.75
CA ILE A 210 -11.06 -15.69 12.62
C ILE A 210 -10.99 -14.92 11.30
N SER A 211 -12.15 -14.64 10.71
CA SER A 211 -12.29 -13.76 9.55
C SER A 211 -13.29 -12.64 9.86
N ILE A 212 -12.94 -11.41 9.49
CA ILE A 212 -13.79 -10.23 9.61
C ILE A 212 -13.94 -9.64 8.21
N SER A 213 -15.19 -9.47 7.77
CA SER A 213 -15.53 -9.00 6.43
C SER A 213 -16.72 -8.05 6.48
N TYR A 214 -16.75 -7.07 5.56
CA TYR A 214 -17.82 -6.10 5.46
C TYR A 214 -18.57 -6.31 4.16
N HIS A 215 -19.90 -6.27 4.23
CA HIS A 215 -20.75 -6.51 3.07
C HIS A 215 -21.86 -5.47 2.98
N PHE A 216 -21.98 -4.88 1.81
CA PHE A 216 -23.15 -4.12 1.42
C PHE A 216 -24.14 -5.07 0.73
N ARG A 217 -25.35 -5.19 1.27
CA ARG A 217 -26.43 -6.01 0.74
C ARG A 217 -27.63 -5.16 0.37
N ALA A 218 -28.32 -5.53 -0.69
CA ALA A 218 -29.62 -4.96 -1.03
C ALA A 218 -30.61 -6.06 -1.42
N GLU A 219 -31.87 -5.89 -1.02
CA GLU A 219 -32.96 -6.81 -1.31
C GLU A 219 -34.16 -6.02 -1.83
N ALA A 220 -34.65 -6.41 -3.00
CA ALA A 220 -35.91 -5.95 -3.59
C ALA A 220 -36.94 -7.08 -3.54
N VAL A 221 -38.12 -6.79 -3.01
CA VAL A 221 -39.28 -7.68 -2.96
C VAL A 221 -40.29 -7.19 -3.99
N LEU A 222 -40.49 -8.00 -5.03
CA LEU A 222 -41.40 -7.74 -6.14
C LEU A 222 -42.70 -8.51 -5.91
N VAL A 223 -43.83 -7.84 -6.11
CA VAL A 223 -45.15 -8.47 -6.05
C VAL A 223 -45.70 -8.53 -7.47
N HIS A 224 -46.12 -9.70 -7.90
CA HIS A 224 -46.85 -9.84 -9.14
C HIS A 224 -48.33 -9.91 -8.83
N SER A 225 -49.07 -8.90 -9.26
CA SER A 225 -50.52 -8.99 -9.31
C SER A 225 -50.88 -10.05 -10.35
N PRO A 226 -51.70 -11.07 -10.02
CA PRO A 226 -52.15 -12.03 -11.02
C PRO A 226 -52.82 -11.26 -12.15
N GLY A 227 -52.32 -11.45 -13.37
CA GLY A 227 -52.89 -10.83 -14.55
C GLY A 227 -54.39 -11.12 -14.61
N SER A 228 -55.19 -10.11 -14.92
CA SER A 228 -56.63 -10.17 -15.18
C SER A 228 -56.95 -10.97 -16.45
N GLY A 229 -56.33 -12.13 -16.63
CA GLY A 229 -56.67 -13.10 -17.67
C GLY A 229 -57.88 -13.93 -17.22
N PRO A 230 -58.94 -14.01 -18.03
CA PRO A 230 -60.10 -14.83 -17.70
C PRO A 230 -59.69 -16.31 -17.70
N GLY A 231 -59.53 -16.91 -16.51
CA GLY A 231 -59.39 -18.37 -16.36
C GLY A 231 -58.36 -18.88 -15.36
N SER A 232 -57.50 -18.05 -14.76
CA SER A 232 -56.50 -18.54 -13.79
C SER A 232 -56.99 -18.40 -12.34
N ALA A 233 -57.65 -19.43 -11.83
CA ALA A 233 -58.17 -19.53 -10.46
C ALA A 233 -57.07 -19.88 -9.44
N SER A 234 -56.03 -19.06 -9.34
CA SER A 234 -55.09 -19.10 -8.21
C SER A 234 -54.85 -17.70 -7.65
N PRO A 235 -55.39 -17.36 -6.46
CA PRO A 235 -55.32 -16.03 -5.87
C PRO A 235 -53.99 -15.75 -5.14
N SER A 236 -52.94 -16.54 -5.38
CA SER A 236 -51.64 -16.34 -4.74
C SER A 236 -50.82 -15.31 -5.52
N ALA A 237 -50.72 -14.08 -5.01
CA ALA A 237 -49.75 -13.11 -5.50
C ALA A 237 -48.34 -13.70 -5.37
N SER A 238 -47.63 -13.86 -6.49
CA SER A 238 -46.29 -14.44 -6.45
C SER A 238 -45.26 -13.37 -6.06
N VAL A 239 -44.62 -13.56 -4.91
CA VAL A 239 -43.56 -12.69 -4.40
C VAL A 239 -42.21 -13.18 -4.91
N THR A 240 -41.44 -12.30 -5.55
CA THR A 240 -40.08 -12.60 -6.03
C THR A 240 -39.08 -11.73 -5.28
N ARG A 241 -37.99 -12.33 -4.80
CA ARG A 241 -36.90 -11.60 -4.12
C ARG A 241 -35.68 -11.53 -5.02
N VAL A 242 -35.16 -10.32 -5.19
CA VAL A 242 -33.91 -10.07 -5.92
C VAL A 242 -32.91 -9.51 -4.93
N CYS A 243 -31.76 -10.17 -4.79
CA CYS A 243 -30.73 -9.80 -3.83
C CYS A 243 -29.45 -9.38 -4.56
N PHE A 244 -28.75 -8.42 -3.98
CA PHE A 244 -27.43 -7.96 -4.38
C PHE A 244 -26.52 -8.00 -3.16
N GLU A 245 -25.25 -8.36 -3.37
CA GLU A 245 -24.24 -8.37 -2.32
C GLU A 245 -22.89 -7.94 -2.89
N ARG A 246 -22.23 -7.01 -2.21
CA ARG A 246 -20.89 -6.53 -2.55
C ARG A 246 -19.99 -6.53 -1.30
N PRO A 247 -18.86 -7.24 -1.32
CA PRO A 247 -17.87 -7.12 -0.26
C PRO A 247 -17.20 -5.74 -0.32
N LEU A 248 -16.85 -5.22 0.85
CA LEU A 248 -16.15 -3.96 1.03
C LEU A 248 -14.81 -4.21 1.70
N ASP A 249 -13.74 -3.70 1.10
CA ASP A 249 -12.39 -3.80 1.64
C ASP A 249 -12.15 -2.65 2.62
N VAL A 250 -12.25 -2.96 3.91
CA VAL A 250 -12.05 -1.99 5.01
C VAL A 250 -10.64 -2.17 5.54
N LYS A 251 -9.86 -1.10 5.54
CA LYS A 251 -8.45 -1.10 5.95
C LYS A 251 -8.20 -0.18 7.13
N ARG A 252 -7.04 -0.34 7.76
CA ARG A 252 -6.55 0.59 8.78
C ARG A 252 -5.10 0.92 8.52
N SER A 253 -4.80 2.21 8.55
CA SER A 253 -3.44 2.73 8.44
C SER A 253 -3.06 3.48 9.72
N LEU A 254 -1.93 3.10 10.31
CA LEU A 254 -1.36 3.75 11.47
C LEU A 254 -0.28 4.74 11.04
N PRO A 255 -0.15 5.89 11.74
CA PRO A 255 0.87 6.87 11.42
C PRO A 255 2.27 6.27 11.62
N GLU A 256 3.18 6.62 10.71
CA GLU A 256 4.58 6.25 10.87
C GLU A 256 5.22 7.06 12.01
N PRO A 257 6.02 6.43 12.89
CA PRO A 257 6.75 7.16 13.92
C PRO A 257 7.71 8.17 13.30
N LEU A 258 7.85 9.34 13.93
CA LEU A 258 8.76 10.39 13.45
C LEU A 258 10.23 9.95 13.40
N TYR A 259 10.62 9.02 14.27
CA TYR A 259 11.99 8.52 14.37
C TYR A 259 12.02 6.99 14.36
N PRO A 260 13.01 6.38 13.68
CA PRO A 260 13.18 4.94 13.70
C PRO A 260 13.55 4.47 15.11
N HIS A 261 13.12 3.25 15.43
CA HIS A 261 13.39 2.63 16.71
C HIS A 261 14.84 2.13 16.77
N HIS A 262 15.52 2.38 17.89
CA HIS A 262 16.87 1.90 18.15
C HIS A 262 16.85 0.94 19.34
N SER A 263 17.32 -0.29 19.13
CA SER A 263 17.37 -1.33 20.15
C SER A 263 18.78 -1.85 20.33
N VAL A 264 19.18 -2.06 21.58
CA VAL A 264 20.51 -2.56 21.95
C VAL A 264 20.38 -3.81 22.80
N ARG A 265 21.08 -4.88 22.44
CA ARG A 265 21.12 -6.13 23.19
C ARG A 265 22.55 -6.58 23.43
N VAL A 266 22.86 -6.93 24.67
CA VAL A 266 24.14 -7.54 25.05
C VAL A 266 23.93 -9.05 25.19
N PHE A 267 24.91 -9.86 24.78
CA PHE A 267 24.83 -11.32 24.82
C PHE A 267 25.83 -11.96 25.79
N PRO A 268 25.54 -11.98 27.10
CA PRO A 268 26.37 -12.71 28.07
C PRO A 268 26.45 -14.21 27.78
N PRO A 269 27.57 -14.89 28.10
CA PRO A 269 28.82 -14.35 28.67
C PRO A 269 29.81 -13.77 27.62
N THR A 270 29.38 -13.46 26.39
CA THR A 270 30.26 -12.77 25.44
C THR A 270 30.20 -11.26 25.62
N ASN A 271 31.19 -10.55 25.08
CA ASN A 271 31.18 -9.09 24.98
C ASN A 271 30.35 -8.59 23.79
N ILE A 272 29.68 -9.48 23.06
CA ILE A 272 28.96 -9.13 21.83
C ILE A 272 27.76 -8.25 22.19
N LYS A 273 27.71 -7.09 21.55
CA LYS A 273 26.62 -6.12 21.63
C LYS A 273 26.01 -5.94 20.24
N ALA A 274 24.70 -6.15 20.11
CA ALA A 274 23.95 -5.88 18.90
C ALA A 274 23.16 -4.58 19.04
N SER A 275 23.27 -3.71 18.04
CA SER A 275 22.51 -2.47 17.93
C SER A 275 21.71 -2.51 16.62
N ALA A 276 20.38 -2.48 16.72
CA ALA A 276 19.46 -2.57 15.59
C ALA A 276 18.69 -1.25 15.41
N HIS A 277 18.60 -0.76 14.17
CA HIS A 277 17.80 0.39 13.76
C HIS A 277 16.76 -0.05 12.74
N TYR A 278 15.48 0.22 13.01
CA TYR A 278 14.36 -0.22 12.15
C TYR A 278 13.12 0.66 12.37
N SER A 279 12.20 0.68 11.40
CA SER A 279 10.88 1.28 11.64
C SER A 279 9.99 0.31 12.42
N ALA A 280 9.42 0.78 13.53
CA ALA A 280 8.53 -0.05 14.34
C ALA A 280 7.19 -0.30 13.64
N VAL A 281 6.79 0.55 12.68
CA VAL A 281 5.61 0.37 11.84
C VAL A 281 6.07 -0.13 10.48
N ILE A 282 5.51 -1.25 10.05
CA ILE A 282 5.87 -1.90 8.80
C ILE A 282 4.66 -2.02 7.88
N HIS A 283 4.92 -2.06 6.58
CA HIS A 283 3.90 -2.27 5.58
C HIS A 283 4.04 -3.64 4.90
N PRO A 284 2.94 -4.38 4.70
CA PRO A 284 2.97 -5.76 4.20
C PRO A 284 3.51 -5.87 2.77
N THR A 285 3.23 -4.88 1.93
CA THR A 285 3.65 -4.81 0.53
C THR A 285 4.84 -3.87 0.31
N GLY A 286 5.34 -3.23 1.36
CA GLY A 286 6.49 -2.32 1.32
C GLY A 286 7.82 -3.04 1.54
N SER A 287 8.92 -2.34 1.25
CA SER A 287 10.26 -2.76 1.66
C SER A 287 10.50 -2.26 3.08
N ASN A 288 10.65 -3.18 4.05
CA ASN A 288 10.97 -2.82 5.42
C ASN A 288 12.43 -3.15 5.68
N GLN A 289 13.23 -2.14 5.99
CA GLN A 289 14.67 -2.28 6.14
C GLN A 289 15.09 -2.29 7.61
N LEU A 290 16.10 -3.11 7.93
CA LEU A 290 16.74 -3.12 9.23
C LEU A 290 18.25 -3.01 9.08
N THR A 291 18.85 -2.08 9.82
CA THR A 291 20.30 -1.94 9.95
C THR A 291 20.74 -2.55 11.27
N LEU A 292 21.70 -3.47 11.23
CA LEU A 292 22.22 -4.17 12.40
C LEU A 292 23.73 -3.99 12.50
N LYS A 293 24.19 -3.59 13.69
CA LYS A 293 25.60 -3.46 14.05
C LYS A 293 25.94 -4.40 15.21
N LEU A 294 27.00 -5.19 15.06
CA LEU A 294 27.58 -6.03 16.11
C LEU A 294 28.93 -5.45 16.54
N ASP A 295 29.09 -5.18 17.82
CA ASP A 295 30.33 -4.72 18.46
C ASP A 295 30.81 -5.78 19.48
N GLY A 296 32.05 -5.68 19.95
CA GLY A 296 32.62 -6.59 20.97
C GLY A 296 32.90 -8.00 20.44
N LEU A 297 33.23 -8.09 19.15
CA LEU A 297 33.55 -9.34 18.47
C LEU A 297 35.00 -9.78 18.67
N LEU A 298 35.89 -8.92 19.18
CA LEU A 298 37.30 -9.23 19.39
C LEU A 298 37.66 -9.27 20.89
N SER A 299 38.45 -10.26 21.28
CA SER A 299 38.99 -10.38 22.63
C SER A 299 40.48 -10.70 22.57
N ARG A 300 41.31 -9.86 23.17
CA ARG A 300 42.77 -10.01 23.13
C ARG A 300 43.27 -10.85 24.30
N ASN A 301 44.15 -11.80 23.99
CA ASN A 301 44.87 -12.58 24.98
C ASN A 301 46.35 -12.15 25.02
N GLU A 302 46.69 -11.27 25.96
CA GLU A 302 48.03 -10.69 26.09
C GLU A 302 49.11 -11.75 26.34
N LYS A 303 48.78 -12.85 27.05
CA LYS A 303 49.73 -13.89 27.43
C LYS A 303 50.20 -14.72 26.24
N ALA A 304 49.29 -14.98 25.29
CA ALA A 304 49.57 -15.81 24.12
C ALA A 304 49.89 -14.98 22.87
N ARG A 305 49.80 -13.64 22.92
CA ARG A 305 49.85 -12.73 21.75
C ARG A 305 48.88 -13.17 20.64
N THR A 306 47.71 -13.68 21.05
CA THR A 306 46.63 -14.09 20.16
C THR A 306 45.39 -13.25 20.41
N VAL A 307 44.54 -13.16 19.39
CA VAL A 307 43.22 -12.55 19.47
C VAL A 307 42.18 -13.62 19.16
N ASP A 308 41.16 -13.70 20.01
CA ASP A 308 39.94 -14.45 19.75
C ASP A 308 38.96 -13.52 19.06
N LEU A 309 38.37 -13.95 17.94
CA LEU A 309 37.37 -13.19 17.22
C LEU A 309 36.10 -14.01 16.97
N TRP A 310 34.96 -13.33 17.02
CA TRP A 310 33.66 -13.88 16.67
C TRP A 310 33.34 -13.53 15.22
N ARG A 311 33.30 -14.54 14.35
CA ARG A 311 32.91 -14.36 12.95
C ARG A 311 31.44 -14.71 12.76
N LEU A 312 30.68 -13.80 12.16
CA LEU A 312 29.31 -14.08 11.70
C LEU A 312 29.34 -15.06 10.53
N LYS A 313 28.53 -16.13 10.61
CA LYS A 313 28.43 -17.18 9.59
C LYS A 313 27.05 -17.24 8.92
N LYS A 314 26.00 -16.87 9.64
CA LYS A 314 24.63 -16.92 9.15
C LYS A 314 23.76 -15.91 9.88
N LEU A 315 22.88 -15.25 9.14
CA LEU A 315 21.74 -14.51 9.67
C LEU A 315 20.45 -15.17 9.18
N THR A 316 19.46 -15.29 10.04
CA THR A 316 18.10 -15.69 9.68
C THR A 316 17.14 -14.70 10.30
N TRP A 317 16.21 -14.17 9.50
CA TRP A 317 15.10 -13.39 10.02
C TRP A 317 13.78 -14.14 9.80
N ARG A 318 12.84 -13.99 10.74
CA ARG A 318 11.48 -14.52 10.68
C ARG A 318 10.50 -13.46 11.13
N LEU A 319 9.48 -13.20 10.32
CA LEU A 319 8.35 -12.36 10.66
C LEU A 319 7.19 -13.26 11.09
N GLU A 320 6.80 -13.19 12.35
CA GLU A 320 5.74 -14.00 12.94
C GLU A 320 4.49 -13.14 13.20
N GLU A 321 3.33 -13.67 12.79
CA GLU A 321 2.00 -13.17 13.16
C GLU A 321 1.46 -14.05 14.28
N THR A 322 1.02 -13.42 15.38
CA THR A 322 0.30 -14.09 16.45
C THR A 322 -1.12 -13.53 16.53
N VAL A 323 -2.09 -14.42 16.35
CA VAL A 323 -3.52 -14.15 16.44
C VAL A 323 -4.05 -14.78 17.72
N LYS A 324 -4.63 -13.95 18.59
CA LYS A 324 -5.38 -14.36 19.77
C LYS A 324 -6.81 -13.94 19.60
N THR A 325 -7.76 -14.82 19.90
CA THR A 325 -9.18 -14.48 19.85
C THR A 325 -9.95 -15.30 20.88
N ARG A 326 -11.15 -14.83 21.23
CA ARG A 326 -12.08 -15.51 22.12
C ARG A 326 -13.33 -15.87 21.34
N ALA A 327 -13.55 -17.15 21.11
CA ALA A 327 -14.75 -17.64 20.43
C ALA A 327 -15.91 -17.75 21.44
N PRO A 328 -17.01 -17.01 21.27
CA PRO A 328 -18.14 -17.03 22.19
C PRO A 328 -19.04 -18.25 21.98
N ALA A 329 -19.64 -18.72 23.07
CA ALA A 329 -20.73 -19.69 23.01
C ALA A 329 -22.00 -19.03 22.46
N CYS A 330 -22.79 -19.77 21.67
CA CYS A 330 -24.15 -19.34 21.33
C CYS A 330 -25.12 -19.74 22.46
N ASP A 331 -26.34 -19.23 22.45
CA ASP A 331 -27.35 -19.50 23.49
C ASP A 331 -27.58 -21.00 23.74
N LYS A 332 -27.44 -21.84 22.70
CA LYS A 332 -27.58 -23.29 22.78
C LYS A 332 -26.42 -23.99 23.49
N HIS A 333 -25.23 -23.40 23.46
CA HIS A 333 -24.00 -23.96 24.00
C HIS A 333 -23.45 -23.15 25.19
N ALA A 334 -24.15 -22.10 25.58
CA ALA A 334 -23.84 -21.33 26.77
C ALA A 334 -24.04 -22.23 28.01
N PRO A 335 -23.14 -22.17 29.01
CA PRO A 335 -23.30 -22.94 30.23
C PRO A 335 -24.64 -22.61 30.92
N PRO A 336 -25.39 -23.61 31.42
CA PRO A 336 -26.67 -23.39 32.07
C PRO A 336 -26.51 -22.46 33.28
N GLY A 337 -27.21 -21.32 33.27
CA GLY A 337 -27.15 -20.29 34.31
C GLY A 337 -26.73 -18.88 33.86
N THR A 338 -26.60 -18.59 32.56
CA THR A 338 -26.02 -17.32 32.06
C THR A 338 -26.91 -16.48 31.11
N THR A 339 -28.25 -16.58 31.24
CA THR A 339 -29.25 -15.94 30.38
C THR A 339 -29.60 -14.47 30.68
N SER A 340 -28.81 -13.74 31.48
CA SER A 340 -29.01 -12.29 31.70
C SER A 340 -27.88 -11.43 31.10
N PRO A 341 -28.20 -10.23 30.54
CA PRO A 341 -27.20 -9.31 30.00
C PRO A 341 -26.41 -8.67 31.16
N PRO A 342 -25.07 -8.63 31.15
CA PRO A 342 -24.32 -8.03 32.24
C PRO A 342 -24.14 -6.52 32.02
N PRO A 343 -24.39 -5.66 33.02
CA PRO A 343 -23.60 -4.46 33.19
C PRO A 343 -22.23 -4.86 33.77
N ALA A 344 -21.17 -4.63 33.00
CA ALA A 344 -19.75 -4.76 33.39
C ALA A 344 -19.34 -6.12 34.04
N ALA A 345 -19.06 -7.14 33.22
CA ALA A 345 -18.56 -8.42 33.68
C ALA A 345 -17.07 -8.37 34.06
N SER A 346 -16.70 -9.05 35.16
CA SER A 346 -15.32 -9.32 35.57
C SER A 346 -14.66 -10.38 34.66
N ASP A 347 -13.32 -10.41 34.63
CA ASP A 347 -12.53 -11.31 33.76
C ASP A 347 -12.85 -12.82 33.94
N GLU A 348 -13.38 -13.23 35.10
CA GLU A 348 -13.69 -14.64 35.38
C GLU A 348 -15.04 -15.12 34.79
N GLU A 349 -16.03 -14.25 34.61
CA GLU A 349 -17.33 -14.62 34.02
C GLU A 349 -17.28 -14.70 32.49
N THR A 350 -16.46 -13.85 31.86
CA THR A 350 -16.23 -13.89 30.41
C THR A 350 -15.46 -15.16 29.98
N ALA A 351 -14.63 -15.71 30.87
CA ALA A 351 -13.90 -16.95 30.65
C ALA A 351 -14.80 -18.20 30.57
N LYS A 352 -15.95 -18.21 31.23
CA LYS A 352 -16.91 -19.33 31.15
C LYS A 352 -17.76 -19.32 29.88
N LYS A 353 -17.92 -18.16 29.23
CA LYS A 353 -18.75 -17.96 28.02
C LYS A 353 -17.95 -17.97 26.72
N THR A 354 -16.62 -18.04 26.79
CA THR A 354 -15.74 -17.95 25.63
C THR A 354 -14.61 -18.97 25.69
N VAL A 355 -14.15 -19.45 24.53
CA VAL A 355 -12.95 -20.29 24.42
C VAL A 355 -11.84 -19.47 23.79
N ALA A 356 -10.71 -19.35 24.49
CA ALA A 356 -9.52 -18.70 23.95
C ALA A 356 -8.88 -19.57 22.86
N ARG A 357 -8.52 -18.92 21.75
CA ARG A 357 -7.81 -19.52 20.63
C ARG A 357 -6.59 -18.66 20.33
N THR A 358 -5.43 -19.30 20.22
CA THR A 358 -4.18 -18.65 19.85
C THR A 358 -3.55 -19.42 18.71
N GLU A 359 -3.09 -18.71 17.69
CA GLU A 359 -2.35 -19.27 16.57
C GLU A 359 -1.21 -18.34 16.18
N THR A 360 -0.03 -18.91 16.00
CA THR A 360 1.15 -18.19 15.53
C THR A 360 1.58 -18.79 14.20
N ARG A 361 1.82 -17.94 13.19
CA ARG A 361 2.30 -18.34 11.86
C ARG A 361 3.44 -17.47 11.39
N VAL A 362 4.31 -18.02 10.56
CA VAL A 362 5.40 -17.28 9.92
C VAL A 362 4.89 -16.67 8.62
N LEU A 363 4.96 -15.34 8.50
CA LEU A 363 4.58 -14.60 7.28
C LEU A 363 5.73 -14.46 6.29
N GLY A 364 6.96 -14.44 6.80
CA GLY A 364 8.16 -14.35 5.98
C GLY A 364 9.37 -14.88 6.73
N GLU A 365 10.28 -15.49 5.99
CA GLU A 365 11.56 -15.97 6.47
C GLU A 365 12.59 -15.81 5.34
N LYS A 366 13.80 -15.40 5.70
CA LYS A 366 14.96 -15.44 4.79
C LYS A 366 16.23 -15.75 5.59
N GLN A 367 17.13 -16.47 4.93
CA GLN A 367 18.45 -16.81 5.45
C GLN A 367 19.51 -16.13 4.59
N LEU A 368 20.49 -15.49 5.24
CA LEU A 368 21.62 -14.81 4.62
C LEU A 368 22.92 -15.46 5.11
N HIS A 369 23.82 -15.72 4.18
CA HIS A 369 25.15 -16.28 4.43
C HIS A 369 26.28 -15.28 4.14
N ASP A 370 25.92 -14.14 3.57
CA ASP A 370 26.79 -12.99 3.27
C ASP A 370 25.97 -11.68 3.36
N GLY A 371 26.56 -10.57 2.89
CA GLY A 371 25.92 -9.26 2.88
C GLY A 371 26.26 -8.36 4.07
N TRP A 372 27.26 -8.74 4.87
CA TRP A 372 27.78 -7.95 5.99
C TRP A 372 29.23 -7.53 5.77
N LYS A 373 29.58 -6.35 6.29
CA LYS A 373 30.95 -5.84 6.32
C LYS A 373 31.54 -6.14 7.69
N SER A 374 32.75 -6.69 7.73
CA SER A 374 33.44 -7.01 8.97
C SER A 374 34.76 -6.27 9.05
N ASP A 375 34.95 -5.51 10.13
CA ASP A 375 36.21 -4.85 10.45
C ASP A 375 36.78 -5.43 11.75
N PHE A 376 37.93 -6.10 11.63
CA PHE A 376 38.68 -6.66 12.76
C PHE A 376 40.03 -5.95 12.95
N GLY A 377 40.23 -4.78 12.32
CA GLY A 377 41.45 -3.97 12.47
C GLY A 377 41.46 -3.12 13.73
N GLY A 378 40.28 -2.76 14.26
CA GLY A 378 40.11 -2.01 15.50
C GLY A 378 40.27 -2.85 16.77
N THR A 379 40.06 -2.21 17.93
CA THR A 379 40.22 -2.85 19.25
C THR A 379 39.12 -3.86 19.59
N ASP A 380 37.91 -3.69 19.06
CA ASP A 380 36.72 -4.39 19.56
C ASP A 380 36.03 -5.28 18.52
N GLY A 381 36.42 -5.19 17.23
CA GLY A 381 35.82 -5.94 16.12
C GLY A 381 34.36 -5.56 15.85
N VAL A 382 34.05 -5.11 14.63
CA VAL A 382 32.73 -4.61 14.25
C VAL A 382 32.19 -5.36 13.03
N VAL A 383 30.91 -5.68 13.05
CA VAL A 383 30.19 -6.16 11.87
C VAL A 383 28.95 -5.31 11.63
N GLU A 384 28.80 -4.80 10.41
CA GLU A 384 27.65 -4.00 9.98
C GLU A 384 26.91 -4.69 8.83
N MET A 385 25.59 -4.69 8.89
CA MET A 385 24.75 -5.28 7.85
C MET A 385 23.41 -4.56 7.74
N GLU A 386 22.82 -4.68 6.57
CA GLU A 386 21.53 -4.08 6.21
C GLU A 386 20.77 -5.10 5.37
N PHE A 387 19.50 -5.32 5.71
CA PHE A 387 18.66 -6.24 4.96
C PHE A 387 17.20 -5.86 5.04
N ASP A 388 16.47 -6.23 3.98
CA ASP A 388 15.03 -6.10 3.93
C ASP A 388 14.35 -7.34 4.54
N PHE A 389 13.23 -7.08 5.22
CA PHE A 389 12.32 -8.08 5.77
C PHE A 389 10.87 -7.73 5.42
N GLY A 390 10.00 -8.73 5.42
CA GLY A 390 8.60 -8.52 5.06
C GLY A 390 7.86 -9.83 4.85
N VAL A 391 6.66 -9.74 4.28
CA VAL A 391 5.84 -10.90 3.95
C VAL A 391 6.37 -11.56 2.67
N ASN A 392 6.61 -12.88 2.69
CA ASN A 392 7.08 -13.61 1.51
C ASN A 392 5.94 -13.72 0.49
N GLN A 393 5.98 -12.91 -0.57
CA GLN A 393 4.95 -12.93 -1.63
C GLN A 393 5.02 -14.20 -2.51
N HIS A 394 6.12 -14.94 -2.46
CA HIS A 394 6.37 -16.14 -3.25
C HIS A 394 5.99 -17.43 -2.51
N HIS A 395 4.72 -17.81 -2.55
CA HIS A 395 4.32 -19.22 -2.65
C HIS A 395 2.84 -19.33 -3.02
N HIS A 396 2.54 -20.05 -4.11
CA HIS A 396 1.22 -20.37 -4.66
C HIS A 396 0.58 -19.33 -5.60
N GLN A 397 1.08 -19.31 -6.84
CA GLN A 397 0.24 -19.11 -8.03
C GLN A 397 -0.58 -20.40 -8.28
N SER A 398 -1.58 -20.75 -7.46
CA SER A 398 -2.45 -21.89 -7.84
C SER A 398 -3.84 -22.01 -7.21
N SER A 399 -4.46 -20.96 -6.66
CA SER A 399 -5.89 -21.04 -6.33
C SER A 399 -6.70 -19.99 -7.08
N LYS A 400 -7.70 -20.47 -7.83
CA LYS A 400 -8.76 -19.71 -8.51
C LYS A 400 -9.67 -18.91 -7.55
N SER A 401 -9.23 -18.62 -6.32
CA SER A 401 -10.07 -18.11 -5.23
C SER A 401 -9.57 -16.76 -4.69
N GLY A 402 -9.51 -15.74 -5.53
CA GLY A 402 -9.27 -14.35 -5.13
C GLY A 402 -7.96 -14.08 -4.34
N PRO A 403 -7.66 -12.82 -4.03
CA PRO A 403 -6.54 -12.48 -3.17
C PRO A 403 -6.94 -12.79 -1.72
N VAL A 404 -6.65 -13.99 -1.24
CA VAL A 404 -6.66 -14.26 0.21
C VAL A 404 -5.52 -13.42 0.78
N SER A 405 -5.84 -12.38 1.55
CA SER A 405 -4.83 -11.59 2.26
C SER A 405 -4.00 -12.56 3.11
N ARG A 406 -2.74 -12.76 2.75
CA ARG A 406 -1.85 -13.74 3.41
C ARG A 406 -1.36 -13.28 4.78
N TYR A 407 -1.79 -12.10 5.19
CA TYR A 407 -1.44 -11.43 6.42
C TYR A 407 -2.69 -10.72 6.97
N ALA A 408 -2.73 -10.50 8.27
CA ALA A 408 -3.63 -9.55 8.90
C ALA A 408 -2.82 -8.37 9.44
N CYS A 409 -3.39 -7.17 9.48
CA CYS A 409 -2.75 -6.06 10.16
C CYS A 409 -2.97 -6.11 11.67
N ASP A 410 -2.08 -5.44 12.40
CA ASP A 410 -2.22 -5.31 13.85
C ASP A 410 -3.56 -4.69 14.21
N THR A 411 -4.24 -5.34 15.13
CA THR A 411 -5.56 -4.93 15.55
C THR A 411 -5.83 -5.42 16.96
N LYS A 412 -6.59 -4.63 17.70
CA LYS A 412 -7.10 -5.01 19.01
C LYS A 412 -8.57 -4.62 19.07
N THR A 413 -9.41 -5.62 19.21
CA THR A 413 -10.86 -5.43 19.27
C THR A 413 -11.36 -5.52 20.72
N PRO A 414 -12.43 -4.80 21.07
CA PRO A 414 -13.06 -4.93 22.39
C PRO A 414 -13.56 -6.35 22.70
N GLN A 415 -13.84 -7.15 21.66
CA GLN A 415 -14.29 -8.54 21.78
C GLN A 415 -13.16 -9.53 22.12
N GLY A 416 -11.92 -9.05 22.29
CA GLY A 416 -10.78 -9.87 22.70
C GLY A 416 -10.03 -10.55 21.55
N THR A 417 -10.25 -10.11 20.30
CA THR A 417 -9.37 -10.46 19.17
C THR A 417 -8.20 -9.49 19.10
N GLU A 418 -6.99 -10.03 19.10
CA GLU A 418 -5.71 -9.33 19.04
C GLU A 418 -4.84 -9.99 17.97
N VAL A 419 -4.34 -9.18 17.03
CA VAL A 419 -3.34 -9.59 16.04
C VAL A 419 -2.08 -8.77 16.31
N THR A 420 -0.94 -9.45 16.43
CA THR A 420 0.36 -8.83 16.71
C THR A 420 1.44 -9.43 15.83
N HIS A 421 2.44 -8.62 15.47
CA HIS A 421 3.59 -9.07 14.71
C HIS A 421 4.90 -8.94 15.48
N SER A 422 5.82 -9.85 15.18
CA SER A 422 7.17 -9.77 15.72
C SER A 422 8.22 -10.24 14.72
N LEU A 423 9.33 -9.51 14.68
CA LEU A 423 10.50 -9.83 13.90
C LEU A 423 11.54 -10.53 14.80
N LEU A 424 11.84 -11.77 14.47
CA LEU A 424 12.86 -12.58 15.12
C LEU A 424 14.12 -12.57 14.25
N ILE A 425 15.26 -12.30 14.86
CA ILE A 425 16.56 -12.36 14.19
C ILE A 425 17.45 -13.35 14.94
N GLU A 426 17.94 -14.34 14.22
CA GLU A 426 18.87 -15.35 14.68
C GLU A 426 20.21 -15.21 13.95
N LEU A 427 21.29 -15.00 14.71
CA LEU A 427 22.65 -14.86 14.20
C LEU A 427 23.47 -16.06 14.66
N ILE A 428 24.18 -16.71 13.75
CA ILE A 428 25.12 -17.78 14.08
C ILE A 428 26.53 -17.20 13.97
N VAL A 429 27.23 -17.15 15.10
CA VAL A 429 28.62 -16.70 15.18
C VAL A 429 29.53 -17.87 15.57
N SER A 430 30.73 -17.91 15.01
CA SER A 430 31.75 -18.90 15.35
C SER A 430 33.00 -18.21 15.89
N LYS A 431 33.58 -18.78 16.94
CA LYS A 431 34.85 -18.33 17.50
C LYS A 431 36.01 -18.82 16.63
N GLU A 432 36.86 -17.88 16.25
CA GLU A 432 38.13 -18.12 15.56
C GLU A 432 39.25 -17.50 16.40
N TYR A 433 40.48 -18.00 16.27
CA TYR A 433 41.65 -17.39 16.91
C TYR A 433 42.68 -17.02 15.84
N ALA A 434 43.38 -15.90 16.04
CA ALA A 434 44.42 -15.44 15.13
C ALA A 434 45.61 -14.86 15.91
N PRO A 435 46.82 -14.83 15.34
CA PRO A 435 47.91 -14.04 15.88
C PRO A 435 47.55 -12.56 15.90
N GLU A 436 48.02 -11.84 16.91
CA GLU A 436 47.78 -10.40 17.03
C GLU A 436 48.26 -9.64 15.78
N GLY A 437 47.44 -8.72 15.25
CA GLY A 437 47.72 -7.95 14.04
C GLY A 437 47.58 -8.73 12.72
N LYS A 438 47.32 -10.05 12.76
CA LYS A 438 47.11 -10.90 11.57
C LYS A 438 45.78 -11.65 11.62
N THR A 439 44.68 -10.90 11.78
CA THR A 439 43.31 -11.44 11.85
C THR A 439 42.86 -12.17 10.59
N PHE A 440 43.54 -11.96 9.45
CA PHE A 440 43.31 -12.70 8.20
C PHE A 440 43.81 -14.16 8.25
N LEU A 441 44.69 -14.52 9.19
CA LEU A 441 45.18 -15.90 9.39
C LEU A 441 44.36 -16.65 10.47
N ALA A 442 43.10 -16.28 10.64
CA ALA A 442 42.25 -16.85 11.68
C ALA A 442 41.95 -18.33 11.44
N THR A 443 42.06 -19.13 12.50
CA THR A 443 41.75 -20.56 12.50
C THR A 443 40.48 -20.81 13.32
N GLN A 444 39.59 -21.66 12.80
CA GLN A 444 38.33 -21.99 13.47
C GLN A 444 38.58 -22.86 14.70
N THR A 445 37.93 -22.51 15.82
CA THR A 445 38.04 -23.27 17.09
C THR A 445 36.97 -24.36 17.25
N GLY A 446 35.99 -24.42 16.34
CA GLY A 446 34.82 -25.29 16.46
C GLY A 446 33.76 -24.80 17.47
N THR A 447 34.01 -23.71 18.20
CA THR A 447 33.04 -23.13 19.14
C THR A 447 32.08 -22.19 18.40
N GLY A 448 30.77 -22.45 18.46
CA GLY A 448 29.72 -21.61 17.88
C GLY A 448 28.73 -21.09 18.93
N ARG A 449 28.05 -19.97 18.62
CA ARG A 449 26.95 -19.43 19.42
C ARG A 449 25.82 -18.92 18.55
N ILE A 450 24.61 -19.00 19.08
CA ILE A 450 23.40 -18.50 18.45
C ILE A 450 22.93 -17.28 19.24
N LEU A 451 22.85 -16.13 18.57
CA LEU A 451 22.38 -14.87 19.16
C LEU A 451 20.97 -14.61 18.65
N ARG A 452 19.99 -14.52 19.56
CA ARG A 452 18.57 -14.31 19.21
C ARG A 452 18.09 -12.94 19.67
N MET A 453 17.40 -12.24 18.79
CA MET A 453 16.74 -10.96 19.05
C MET A 453 15.27 -11.05 18.66
N HIS A 454 14.42 -10.34 19.39
CA HIS A 454 12.98 -10.26 19.16
C HIS A 454 12.60 -8.79 19.18
N PHE A 455 11.95 -8.35 18.11
CA PHE A 455 11.50 -6.98 17.93
C PHE A 455 9.98 -7.00 17.72
N ALA A 456 9.24 -6.30 18.57
CA ALA A 456 7.84 -6.03 18.31
C ALA A 456 7.74 -5.05 17.15
N VAL A 457 6.95 -5.40 16.14
CA VAL A 457 6.69 -4.56 14.96
C VAL A 457 5.18 -4.49 14.75
N VAL A 458 4.71 -3.35 14.30
CA VAL A 458 3.30 -3.07 14.05
C VAL A 458 3.06 -3.11 12.56
N MET A 459 2.33 -4.10 12.07
CA MET A 459 2.01 -4.17 10.65
C MET A 459 0.70 -3.43 10.35
N THR A 460 0.74 -2.50 9.40
CA THR A 460 -0.40 -1.67 9.03
C THR A 460 -0.51 -1.47 7.51
N GLU A 461 -1.72 -1.23 7.01
CA GLU A 461 -1.92 -0.92 5.59
C GLU A 461 -1.34 0.47 5.27
N PHE A 462 -0.98 0.66 4.00
CA PHE A 462 -0.58 1.99 3.53
C PHE A 462 -1.75 2.98 3.66
N PRO A 463 -1.49 4.24 4.06
CA PRO A 463 -2.53 5.26 4.18
C PRO A 463 -3.15 5.63 2.83
N GLY A 464 -2.47 5.31 1.73
CA GLY A 464 -2.87 5.71 0.39
C GLY A 464 -2.73 7.21 0.18
N LEU A 465 -3.43 7.73 -0.84
CA LEU A 465 -3.51 9.18 -1.12
C LEU A 465 -4.66 9.86 -0.36
N GLY A 466 -5.43 9.09 0.42
CA GLY A 466 -6.57 9.59 1.18
C GLY A 466 -6.13 10.30 2.45
N VAL A 467 -6.93 11.27 2.89
CA VAL A 467 -6.85 11.86 4.22
C VAL A 467 -8.06 11.41 5.03
N SER A 468 -7.97 11.50 6.36
CA SER A 468 -9.12 11.21 7.20
C SER A 468 -10.28 12.16 6.88
N TRP A 469 -11.51 11.68 7.05
CA TRP A 469 -12.73 12.40 6.66
C TRP A 469 -12.86 13.79 7.29
N ASP A 470 -12.37 13.97 8.52
CA ASP A 470 -12.33 15.25 9.22
C ASP A 470 -11.28 16.23 8.66
N ASN A 471 -10.18 15.71 8.11
CA ASN A 471 -9.12 16.50 7.49
C ASN A 471 -9.41 16.82 6.01
N GLU A 472 -10.45 16.23 5.42
CA GLU A 472 -10.94 16.57 4.08
C GLU A 472 -11.81 17.85 4.07
N ALA A 473 -11.99 18.49 5.22
CA ALA A 473 -12.77 19.72 5.32
C ALA A 473 -12.16 20.85 4.45
N PRO A 474 -12.98 21.59 3.68
CA PRO A 474 -12.49 22.75 2.95
C PRO A 474 -11.86 23.76 3.93
N PRO A 475 -10.83 24.51 3.49
CA PRO A 475 -10.20 25.51 4.35
C PRO A 475 -11.26 26.46 4.89
N VAL A 476 -11.18 26.78 6.18
CA VAL A 476 -12.09 27.77 6.76
C VAL A 476 -11.74 29.15 6.20
N TYR A 477 -12.73 30.03 6.08
CA TYR A 477 -12.56 31.38 5.47
C TYR A 477 -11.45 32.21 6.12
N GLN A 478 -11.03 31.87 7.35
CA GLN A 478 -9.92 32.50 8.08
C GLN A 478 -8.54 32.07 7.57
N ASP A 479 -8.43 30.91 6.91
CA ASP A 479 -7.21 30.38 6.30
C ASP A 479 -7.02 30.85 4.85
N VAL A 480 -8.05 31.49 4.27
CA VAL A 480 -7.96 32.14 2.96
C VAL A 480 -7.42 33.56 3.21
N PRO A 481 -6.27 33.95 2.63
CA PRO A 481 -5.79 35.32 2.75
C PRO A 481 -6.88 36.29 2.25
N PRO A 482 -6.95 37.52 2.82
CA PRO A 482 -7.93 38.50 2.40
C PRO A 482 -7.90 38.62 0.87
N SER A 483 -9.09 38.64 0.26
CA SER A 483 -9.24 38.79 -1.19
C SER A 483 -8.34 39.94 -1.68
N PRO A 484 -7.73 39.81 -2.88
CA PRO A 484 -6.90 40.86 -3.44
C PRO A 484 -7.67 42.19 -3.40
N PRO A 485 -6.97 43.34 -3.25
CA PRO A 485 -7.62 44.65 -3.12
C PRO A 485 -8.70 44.79 -4.18
N GLY A 486 -9.94 45.02 -3.73
CA GLY A 486 -11.03 45.26 -4.66
C GLY A 486 -10.66 46.44 -5.55
N TYR A 487 -11.02 46.38 -6.84
CA TYR A 487 -10.99 47.55 -7.70
C TYR A 487 -11.77 48.63 -6.96
N SER A 488 -11.06 49.68 -6.54
CA SER A 488 -11.69 50.78 -5.85
C SER A 488 -12.77 51.31 -6.79
N PRO A 489 -14.04 51.44 -6.36
CA PRO A 489 -14.96 52.27 -7.12
C PRO A 489 -14.26 53.63 -7.25
N CYS A 490 -14.11 54.11 -8.48
CA CYS A 490 -13.60 55.45 -8.76
C CYS A 490 -14.20 56.38 -7.71
N ARG A 491 -13.35 57.07 -6.92
CA ARG A 491 -13.84 58.07 -5.97
C ARG A 491 -14.76 58.99 -6.74
N ASP A 492 -15.97 59.18 -6.23
CA ASP A 492 -16.95 60.11 -6.78
C ASP A 492 -16.24 61.43 -7.13
N GLY A 493 -15.99 61.65 -8.43
CA GLY A 493 -15.21 62.80 -8.92
C GLY A 493 -14.34 62.56 -10.16
N GLU A 494 -13.97 61.32 -10.50
CA GLU A 494 -13.36 61.04 -11.81
C GLU A 494 -14.45 60.57 -12.77
N SER A 495 -14.71 61.37 -13.82
CA SER A 495 -15.57 60.99 -14.92
C SER A 495 -15.13 59.62 -15.46
N PRO A 496 -16.05 58.73 -15.88
CA PRO A 496 -15.68 57.56 -16.66
C PRO A 496 -14.75 58.00 -17.77
N VAL A 497 -13.64 57.29 -17.99
CA VAL A 497 -12.78 57.52 -19.15
C VAL A 497 -13.69 57.51 -20.38
N GLU A 498 -13.84 58.66 -21.01
CA GLU A 498 -14.65 58.77 -22.22
C GLU A 498 -13.87 58.05 -23.33
N TYR A 499 -14.40 56.92 -23.78
CA TYR A 499 -13.74 56.05 -24.75
C TYR A 499 -13.73 56.64 -26.18
N GLU A 500 -14.23 57.87 -26.36
CA GLU A 500 -14.36 58.53 -27.68
C GLU A 500 -13.08 59.23 -28.14
N GLU A 501 -12.10 59.47 -27.25
CA GLU A 501 -10.79 60.06 -27.60
C GLU A 501 -9.63 59.05 -27.61
N LEU A 502 -9.89 57.76 -27.43
CA LEU A 502 -8.84 56.75 -27.63
C LEU A 502 -8.58 56.59 -29.12
N GLU A 503 -7.50 57.23 -29.58
CA GLU A 503 -6.91 57.04 -30.90
C GLU A 503 -6.86 55.54 -31.21
N ALA A 504 -7.52 55.11 -32.28
CA ALA A 504 -7.58 53.70 -32.65
C ALA A 504 -6.15 53.20 -32.90
N LEU A 505 -5.59 52.50 -31.91
CA LEU A 505 -4.34 51.78 -32.05
C LEU A 505 -4.57 50.62 -33.02
N VAL A 506 -4.49 50.91 -34.32
CA VAL A 506 -4.43 49.92 -35.37
C VAL A 506 -3.20 49.07 -35.05
N ALA A 507 -3.44 47.82 -34.67
CA ALA A 507 -2.40 46.84 -34.43
C ALA A 507 -1.53 46.78 -35.70
N ARG A 508 -0.36 47.42 -35.64
CA ARG A 508 0.63 47.39 -36.71
C ARG A 508 1.15 45.96 -36.76
N ARG A 509 0.49 45.13 -37.58
CA ARG A 509 0.97 43.77 -37.87
C ARG A 509 2.39 43.92 -38.41
N PRO A 510 3.40 43.30 -37.79
CA PRO A 510 4.73 43.29 -38.37
C PRO A 510 4.64 42.56 -39.70
N SER A 511 4.93 43.31 -40.77
CA SER A 511 5.03 42.85 -42.14
C SER A 511 6.04 41.70 -42.23
N PHE A 512 5.56 40.51 -42.55
CA PHE A 512 6.37 39.52 -43.24
C PHE A 512 6.11 39.66 -44.73
N ASP A 513 7.19 40.01 -45.44
CA ASP A 513 7.31 39.93 -46.89
C ASP A 513 6.85 38.58 -47.41
N GLN A 514 5.90 38.60 -48.36
CA GLN A 514 5.93 37.64 -49.44
C GLN A 514 5.71 38.36 -50.76
N ARG A 515 6.80 38.38 -51.54
CA ARG A 515 6.91 38.88 -52.90
C ARG A 515 5.86 38.27 -53.82
N GLN A 516 5.67 38.98 -54.95
CA GLN A 516 5.10 38.52 -56.23
C GLN A 516 3.55 38.47 -56.27
N LEU A 517 2.82 39.13 -57.17
CA LEU A 517 3.06 39.59 -58.55
C LEU A 517 2.00 40.64 -58.97
N SER A 518 2.36 41.47 -59.96
CA SER A 518 1.51 42.04 -61.05
C SER A 518 0.28 42.89 -60.68
N ALA A 519 -0.05 44.04 -61.27
CA ALA A 519 0.39 44.78 -62.45
C ALA A 519 -0.04 46.25 -62.19
N GLY A 520 0.79 47.25 -62.47
CA GLY A 520 0.75 47.97 -63.75
C GLY A 520 -0.25 49.14 -63.71
N PRO A 521 0.16 50.37 -63.36
CA PRO A 521 -0.67 51.54 -63.48
C PRO A 521 -0.57 52.15 -64.88
N SER A 522 -1.74 52.61 -65.33
CA SER A 522 -1.99 53.33 -66.57
C SER A 522 -1.40 54.74 -66.57
N SER A 523 -0.81 55.07 -67.72
CA SER A 523 -0.90 56.32 -68.50
C SER A 523 -0.42 57.66 -67.90
N ASP A 524 0.52 58.23 -68.65
CA ASP A 524 0.75 59.66 -68.96
C ASP A 524 1.14 60.60 -67.80
N GLY A 525 2.17 61.44 -67.89
CA GLY A 525 3.02 61.89 -68.98
C GLY A 525 3.53 63.30 -68.63
N ALA A 526 4.75 63.63 -69.09
CA ALA A 526 5.37 64.96 -69.22
C ALA A 526 5.62 65.76 -67.91
N GLU A 527 6.88 65.88 -67.47
CA GLU A 527 7.85 66.96 -67.80
C GLU A 527 7.52 68.30 -67.10
N ASP A 528 8.23 68.59 -66.01
CA ASP A 528 9.35 69.57 -65.98
C ASP A 528 10.28 69.29 -64.78
#